data_AF-A0AAN6T910-F1
#
_entry.id   AF-A0AAN6T910-F1
#
_cell.length_a   1.000
_cell.length_b   1.000
_cell.length_c   1.000
_cell.angle_alpha   90.00
_cell.angle_beta   90.00
_cell.angle_gamma   90.00
#
_symmetry.space_group_name_H-M   'P 1'
#
loop_
_entity.id
_entity.type
_entity.pdbx_description
1 polymer ?
#
loop_
_entity_poly.entity_id
_entity_poly.type
_entity_poly.pdbx_seq_one_letter_code
_entity_poly.pdbx_strand_id
1 'polypeptide(L)'
;MASSSINMKAVLLFTLLSGARLVAGHGAIIAATGDAGGTGMALGVDTSTPRDGTRRNPFQQDSTRFRGDAAETFGETLAAGDNNLEAGTRAIMAETGDSLPQVTAGGEVQMTLHQVNSDGAGPYECMLNTDGTGQTWNNIQVTQNVPGRNSRNRDGEATDFPLTASIPAGTECTGTVAGQDNVCLVRCQNSARAGPFGGVVPVQMANTTTPAEARRRLARSVHKSETKLARVRRAVSLADELGDPDVLAELLEDGDINI
;
A
#
# COMPACT_ATOMS: atom_id res chain seq x y z
N MET A 1 76.84 -13.58 -2.23
CA MET A 1 76.61 -13.51 -0.78
C MET A 1 75.79 -12.25 -0.53
N ALA A 2 74.46 -12.31 -0.64
CA ALA A 2 73.50 -12.63 0.44
C ALA A 2 73.46 -11.56 1.55
N SER A 3 72.41 -10.72 1.57
CA SER A 3 71.35 -10.78 2.59
C SER A 3 70.47 -9.52 2.53
N SER A 4 69.15 -9.73 2.37
CA SER A 4 68.10 -8.71 2.49
C SER A 4 67.99 -8.16 3.93
N SER A 5 67.52 -6.92 4.06
CA SER A 5 66.89 -6.43 5.29
C SER A 5 65.82 -5.40 4.93
N ILE A 6 64.58 -5.87 4.76
CA ILE A 6 63.38 -5.04 4.66
C ILE A 6 63.10 -4.52 6.07
N ASN A 7 63.23 -3.20 6.31
CA ASN A 7 62.85 -2.62 7.59
C ASN A 7 61.38 -2.19 7.55
N MET A 8 60.56 -3.11 8.05
CA MET A 8 59.12 -3.08 8.17
C MET A 8 58.69 -2.12 9.28
N LYS A 9 58.57 -0.82 8.98
CA LYS A 9 57.77 0.08 9.83
C LYS A 9 56.31 -0.09 9.45
N ALA A 10 55.69 -1.05 10.13
CA ALA A 10 54.29 -1.40 9.98
C ALA A 10 53.40 -0.16 10.14
N VAL A 11 52.78 0.21 9.03
CA VAL A 11 51.60 1.07 8.96
C VAL A 11 50.45 0.29 9.61
N LEU A 12 50.05 0.67 10.83
CA LEU A 12 48.77 0.25 11.42
C LEU A 12 47.78 1.39 11.30
N LEU A 13 47.23 1.54 10.08
CA LEU A 13 46.00 2.27 9.86
C LEU A 13 44.85 1.34 10.29
N PHE A 14 44.41 1.41 11.54
CA PHE A 14 43.14 0.81 11.95
C PHE A 14 42.01 1.62 11.33
N THR A 15 41.67 1.33 10.06
CA THR A 15 40.37 1.69 9.52
C THR A 15 39.33 0.85 10.25
N LEU A 16 38.70 1.42 11.28
CA LEU A 16 37.40 0.94 11.74
C LEU A 16 36.43 1.12 10.57
N LEU A 17 36.26 0.06 9.77
CA LEU A 17 35.13 -0.05 8.88
C LEU A 17 33.91 -0.26 9.78
N SER A 18 33.32 0.85 10.22
CA SER A 18 31.99 0.88 10.81
C SER A 18 31.04 0.34 9.75
N GLY A 19 30.87 -0.97 9.71
CA GLY A 19 29.77 -1.61 9.02
C GLY A 19 28.50 -1.12 9.68
N ALA A 20 28.00 0.02 9.21
CA ALA A 20 26.66 0.47 9.52
C ALA A 20 25.77 -0.70 9.08
N ARG A 21 25.36 -1.51 10.05
CA ARG A 21 24.18 -2.33 9.89
C ARG A 21 23.11 -1.30 9.60
N LEU A 22 22.81 -1.07 8.32
CA LEU A 22 21.58 -0.42 7.92
C LEU A 22 20.51 -1.25 8.62
N VAL A 23 20.00 -0.72 9.72
CA VAL A 23 19.12 -1.45 10.60
C VAL A 23 17.87 -1.67 9.77
N ALA A 24 17.77 -2.89 9.27
CA ALA A 24 16.63 -3.37 8.53
C ALA A 24 15.58 -3.66 9.61
N GLY A 25 14.88 -2.59 9.96
CA GLY A 25 13.83 -2.45 10.97
C GLY A 25 12.47 -2.27 10.33
N HIS A 26 11.40 -2.98 10.68
CA HIS A 26 10.22 -3.07 9.82
C HIS A 26 8.95 -3.47 10.60
N GLY A 27 7.88 -2.74 10.35
CA GLY A 27 6.51 -3.10 10.72
C GLY A 27 5.60 -2.87 9.52
N ALA A 28 4.68 -3.79 9.28
CA ALA A 28 3.74 -3.72 8.16
C ALA A 28 2.31 -3.83 8.69
N ILE A 29 1.41 -2.97 8.23
CA ILE A 29 -0.02 -3.05 8.56
C ILE A 29 -0.66 -4.02 7.56
N ILE A 30 -0.66 -5.31 7.90
CA ILE A 30 -1.00 -6.41 6.99
C ILE A 30 -2.49 -6.69 6.90
N ALA A 31 -3.29 -6.16 7.82
CA ALA A 31 -4.73 -6.22 7.77
C ALA A 31 -5.34 -4.97 8.41
N ALA A 32 -6.52 -4.59 7.91
CA ALA A 32 -7.34 -3.52 8.46
C ALA A 32 -8.82 -3.82 8.24
N THR A 33 -9.64 -3.47 9.24
CA THR A 33 -11.09 -3.57 9.24
C THR A 33 -11.65 -2.29 9.84
N GLY A 34 -12.68 -1.72 9.22
CA GLY A 34 -13.38 -0.57 9.79
C GLY A 34 -14.51 -1.02 10.71
N ASP A 35 -14.98 -0.12 11.58
CA ASP A 35 -16.07 -0.41 12.51
C ASP A 35 -17.41 -0.78 11.83
N ALA A 36 -17.58 -0.43 10.55
CA ALA A 36 -18.72 -0.84 9.72
C ALA A 36 -18.37 -2.00 8.75
N GLY A 37 -17.25 -2.69 8.97
CA GLY A 37 -16.80 -3.83 8.17
C GLY A 37 -15.83 -3.46 7.06
N GLY A 38 -15.82 -4.26 6.00
CA GLY A 38 -14.81 -4.18 4.94
C GLY A 38 -13.44 -4.66 5.41
N THR A 39 -12.56 -4.96 4.46
CA THR A 39 -11.22 -5.49 4.73
C THR A 39 -10.20 -4.86 3.81
N GLY A 40 -9.02 -4.59 4.33
CA GLY A 40 -7.91 -4.03 3.57
C GLY A 40 -6.58 -4.26 4.27
N MET A 41 -5.57 -3.53 3.83
CA MET A 41 -4.22 -3.50 4.40
C MET A 41 -3.56 -2.16 4.01
N ALA A 42 -2.35 -1.90 4.47
CA ALA A 42 -1.62 -0.71 4.03
C ALA A 42 -1.16 -0.81 2.57
N LEU A 43 -0.99 0.34 1.93
CA LEU A 43 -0.32 0.46 0.64
C LEU A 43 1.07 -0.20 0.68
N GLY A 44 1.42 -0.87 -0.42
CA GLY A 44 2.71 -1.52 -0.59
C GLY A 44 2.85 -2.90 0.05
N VAL A 45 1.88 -3.33 0.86
CA VAL A 45 1.87 -4.68 1.45
C VAL A 45 1.71 -5.73 0.35
N ASP A 46 2.55 -6.76 0.41
CA ASP A 46 2.53 -7.94 -0.45
C ASP A 46 2.23 -9.16 0.41
N THR A 47 1.05 -9.78 0.19
CA THR A 47 0.58 -10.94 0.95
C THR A 47 1.41 -12.19 0.71
N SER A 48 2.24 -12.23 -0.34
CA SER A 48 3.20 -13.30 -0.58
C SER A 48 4.50 -13.17 0.23
N THR A 49 4.74 -12.02 0.89
CA THR A 49 5.92 -11.81 1.74
C THR A 49 5.84 -12.71 2.99
N PRO A 50 6.81 -13.62 3.22
CA PRO A 50 6.81 -14.46 4.42
C PRO A 50 6.92 -13.62 5.70
N ARG A 51 6.25 -14.06 6.77
CA ARG A 51 6.12 -13.34 8.06
C ARG A 51 6.70 -14.10 9.26
N ASP A 52 7.42 -15.18 9.00
CA ASP A 52 7.96 -16.11 10.00
C ASP A 52 9.45 -15.88 10.30
N GLY A 53 9.98 -14.70 9.97
CA GLY A 53 11.39 -14.39 10.17
C GLY A 53 11.70 -12.90 10.26
N THR A 54 12.96 -12.59 10.63
CA THR A 54 13.38 -11.24 11.03
C THR A 54 14.49 -10.64 10.15
N ARG A 55 14.86 -11.33 9.06
CA ARG A 55 15.88 -10.87 8.12
C ARG A 55 15.29 -9.90 7.10
N ARG A 56 16.14 -9.03 6.53
CA ARG A 56 15.75 -8.10 5.46
C ARG A 56 15.10 -8.79 4.27
N ASN A 57 15.73 -9.85 3.78
CA ASN A 57 15.20 -10.66 2.69
C ASN A 57 14.83 -12.04 3.25
N PRO A 58 13.62 -12.58 3.00
CA PRO A 58 12.50 -11.95 2.28
C PRO A 58 11.54 -11.13 3.18
N PHE A 59 11.66 -11.21 4.50
CA PHE A 59 10.55 -10.90 5.43
C PHE A 59 10.14 -9.41 5.55
N GLN A 60 10.90 -8.50 4.95
CA GLN A 60 10.80 -7.06 5.18
C GLN A 60 10.58 -6.25 3.89
N GLN A 61 10.42 -6.94 2.76
CA GLN A 61 10.46 -6.30 1.44
C GLN A 61 9.35 -5.27 1.21
N ASP A 62 8.21 -5.48 1.85
CA ASP A 62 6.98 -4.74 1.64
C ASP A 62 6.62 -3.84 2.83
N SER A 63 7.46 -3.78 3.86
CA SER A 63 7.16 -2.93 5.02
C SER A 63 7.49 -1.49 4.68
N THR A 64 6.46 -0.65 4.76
CA THR A 64 6.58 0.76 4.39
C THR A 64 7.45 1.50 5.39
N ARG A 65 8.35 2.33 4.86
CA ARG A 65 9.12 3.33 5.61
C ARG A 65 8.77 4.73 5.10
N PHE A 66 8.63 5.68 6.02
CA PHE A 66 8.41 7.08 5.69
C PHE A 66 9.76 7.82 5.65
N ARG A 67 10.45 7.71 4.51
CA ARG A 67 11.75 8.34 4.23
C ARG A 67 11.83 8.72 2.75
N GLY A 68 12.82 9.53 2.41
CA GLY A 68 13.03 9.98 1.03
C GLY A 68 11.94 10.93 0.56
N ASP A 69 11.69 10.92 -0.75
CA ASP A 69 10.77 11.86 -1.39
C ASP A 69 9.30 11.60 -1.01
N ALA A 70 8.96 10.34 -0.71
CA ALA A 70 7.62 9.94 -0.25
C ALA A 70 7.43 9.99 1.28
N ALA A 71 8.39 10.54 2.05
CA ALA A 71 8.34 10.55 3.52
C ALA A 71 7.10 11.24 4.09
N GLU A 72 6.66 12.33 3.45
CA GLU A 72 5.52 13.12 3.93
C GLU A 72 4.18 12.67 3.34
N THR A 73 4.19 11.71 2.40
CA THR A 73 3.00 11.22 1.70
C THR A 73 2.72 9.75 2.05
N PHE A 74 2.99 8.83 1.12
CA PHE A 74 2.59 7.43 1.20
C PHE A 74 3.72 6.48 1.64
N GLY A 75 4.94 6.99 1.80
CA GLY A 75 6.13 6.20 2.08
C GLY A 75 6.57 5.34 0.91
N GLU A 76 7.59 4.51 1.15
CA GLU A 76 8.17 3.59 0.18
C GLU A 76 8.39 2.21 0.80
N THR A 77 8.41 1.18 -0.03
CA THR A 77 8.83 -0.18 0.33
C THR A 77 10.19 -0.50 -0.26
N LEU A 78 10.88 -1.51 0.28
CA LEU A 78 12.19 -1.91 -0.24
C LEU A 78 12.09 -2.56 -1.64
N ALA A 79 11.02 -3.31 -1.90
CA ALA A 79 10.86 -4.03 -3.16
C ALA A 79 10.16 -3.21 -4.26
N ALA A 80 9.14 -2.43 -3.92
CA ALA A 80 8.33 -1.71 -4.91
C ALA A 80 8.67 -0.21 -5.02
N GLY A 81 9.50 0.34 -4.12
CA GLY A 81 9.80 1.77 -4.07
C GLY A 81 8.62 2.58 -3.53
N ASP A 82 8.46 3.81 -4.01
CA ASP A 82 7.39 4.72 -3.58
C ASP A 82 6.00 4.10 -3.74
N ASN A 83 5.22 4.18 -2.67
CA ASN A 83 3.84 3.70 -2.69
C ASN A 83 2.98 4.59 -3.59
N ASN A 84 2.30 3.97 -4.55
CA ASN A 84 1.34 4.65 -5.42
C ASN A 84 -0.08 4.46 -4.87
N LEU A 85 -0.74 5.55 -4.48
CA LEU A 85 -2.07 5.51 -3.88
C LEU A 85 -3.11 4.83 -4.78
N GLU A 86 -3.16 5.20 -6.05
CA GLU A 86 -4.14 4.69 -7.01
C GLU A 86 -3.93 3.21 -7.33
N ALA A 87 -2.70 2.83 -7.66
CA ALA A 87 -2.37 1.44 -7.98
C ALA A 87 -2.42 0.54 -6.74
N GLY A 88 -1.91 1.01 -5.61
CA GLY A 88 -1.91 0.27 -4.36
C GLY A 88 -3.32 0.04 -3.82
N THR A 89 -4.21 1.04 -3.88
CA THR A 89 -5.61 0.86 -3.45
C THR A 89 -6.35 -0.14 -4.36
N ARG A 90 -6.10 -0.12 -5.68
CA ARG A 90 -6.64 -1.14 -6.59
C ARG A 90 -6.12 -2.55 -6.27
N ALA A 91 -4.83 -2.67 -5.93
CA ALA A 91 -4.24 -3.95 -5.55
C ALA A 91 -4.86 -4.49 -4.25
N ILE A 92 -5.03 -3.62 -3.24
CA ILE A 92 -5.71 -3.98 -1.98
C ILE A 92 -7.11 -4.52 -2.28
N MET A 93 -7.92 -3.78 -3.05
CA MET A 93 -9.28 -4.24 -3.38
C MET A 93 -9.30 -5.54 -4.19
N ALA A 94 -8.31 -5.76 -5.06
CA ALA A 94 -8.20 -7.02 -5.80
C ALA A 94 -7.89 -8.21 -4.87
N GLU A 95 -7.12 -7.98 -3.80
CA GLU A 95 -6.72 -8.99 -2.82
C GLU A 95 -7.79 -9.25 -1.76
N THR A 96 -8.39 -8.20 -1.21
CA THR A 96 -9.30 -8.27 -0.04
C THR A 96 -10.78 -8.16 -0.42
N GLY A 97 -11.09 -7.99 -1.70
CA GLY A 97 -12.43 -7.77 -2.22
C GLY A 97 -12.75 -6.30 -2.48
N ASP A 98 -13.86 -6.04 -3.17
CA ASP A 98 -14.20 -4.70 -3.69
C ASP A 98 -14.47 -3.63 -2.62
N SER A 99 -14.61 -3.98 -1.34
CA SER A 99 -14.85 -3.01 -0.27
C SER A 99 -13.62 -2.77 0.60
N LEU A 100 -13.10 -1.55 0.53
CA LEU A 100 -12.14 -1.00 1.51
C LEU A 100 -12.70 -1.08 2.94
N PRO A 101 -11.85 -1.00 3.98
CA PRO A 101 -12.31 -0.82 5.36
C PRO A 101 -13.34 0.31 5.46
N GLN A 102 -14.54 -0.02 5.95
CA GLN A 102 -15.67 0.91 6.05
C GLN A 102 -15.72 1.50 7.46
N VAL A 103 -15.53 2.80 7.59
CA VAL A 103 -15.48 3.50 8.88
C VAL A 103 -16.63 4.48 9.05
N THR A 104 -17.10 4.69 10.28
CA THR A 104 -18.09 5.74 10.59
C THR A 104 -17.43 6.95 11.23
N ALA A 105 -18.09 8.11 11.16
CA ALA A 105 -17.64 9.31 11.87
C ALA A 105 -17.80 9.09 13.38
N GLY A 106 -16.71 9.18 14.13
CA GLY A 106 -16.68 8.78 15.55
C GLY A 106 -16.43 7.29 15.78
N GLY A 107 -16.28 6.50 14.71
CA GLY A 107 -15.93 5.08 14.76
C GLY A 107 -14.42 4.84 14.89
N GLU A 108 -13.95 3.74 14.33
CA GLU A 108 -12.54 3.35 14.41
C GLU A 108 -12.12 2.42 13.27
N VAL A 109 -10.82 2.40 13.01
CA VAL A 109 -10.18 1.39 12.17
C VAL A 109 -9.31 0.48 13.05
N GLN A 110 -9.57 -0.81 12.98
CA GLN A 110 -8.79 -1.86 13.64
C GLN A 110 -7.78 -2.40 12.64
N MET A 111 -6.51 -2.47 13.03
CA MET A 111 -5.41 -2.91 12.19
C MET A 111 -4.64 -4.04 12.86
N THR A 112 -4.04 -4.89 12.03
CA THR A 112 -3.03 -5.86 12.43
C THR A 112 -1.68 -5.37 11.94
N LEU A 113 -0.81 -5.00 12.88
CA LEU A 113 0.57 -4.69 12.59
C LEU A 113 1.40 -5.96 12.77
N HIS A 114 2.05 -6.41 11.71
CA HIS A 114 3.11 -7.40 11.82
C HIS A 114 4.43 -6.71 12.17
N GLN A 115 4.97 -6.97 13.36
CA GLN A 115 6.29 -6.54 13.77
C GLN A 115 7.32 -7.56 13.24
N VAL A 116 8.15 -7.17 12.26
CA VAL A 116 9.12 -8.10 11.68
C VAL A 116 10.37 -8.26 12.57
N ASN A 117 10.82 -7.18 13.19
CA ASN A 117 12.06 -7.13 13.98
C ASN A 117 11.92 -6.14 15.13
N SER A 118 12.97 -5.98 15.93
CA SER A 118 12.92 -5.15 17.12
C SER A 118 12.43 -3.71 16.86
N ASP A 119 12.81 -3.05 15.77
CA ASP A 119 12.36 -1.67 15.44
C ASP A 119 10.98 -1.54 14.83
N GLY A 120 10.32 -2.64 14.47
CA GLY A 120 8.94 -2.60 14.00
C GLY A 120 7.93 -2.33 15.13
N ALA A 121 8.40 -2.30 16.38
CA ALA A 121 7.55 -2.19 17.55
C ALA A 121 6.98 -0.78 17.73
N GLY A 122 6.09 -0.63 18.72
CA GLY A 122 5.46 0.65 19.06
C GLY A 122 6.24 1.52 20.06
N PRO A 123 5.62 2.64 20.50
CA PRO A 123 4.27 3.07 20.12
C PRO A 123 4.21 3.63 18.69
N TYR A 124 3.04 3.46 18.06
CA TYR A 124 2.66 4.08 16.81
C TYR A 124 1.83 5.35 17.06
N GLU A 125 2.02 6.33 16.19
CA GLU A 125 1.16 7.51 16.03
C GLU A 125 0.37 7.34 14.74
N CYS A 126 -0.91 7.71 14.77
CA CYS A 126 -1.78 7.65 13.60
C CYS A 126 -2.31 9.03 13.23
N MET A 127 -2.47 9.25 11.93
CA MET A 127 -2.94 10.49 11.32
C MET A 127 -3.98 10.19 10.25
N LEU A 128 -4.88 11.14 10.03
CA LEU A 128 -5.93 11.10 9.04
C LEU A 128 -5.73 12.18 7.97
N ASN A 129 -5.82 11.78 6.72
CA ASN A 129 -5.98 12.66 5.57
C ASN A 129 -7.39 12.48 5.00
N THR A 130 -8.18 13.56 4.95
CA THR A 130 -9.62 13.49 4.63
C THR A 130 -9.95 13.69 3.16
N ASP A 131 -9.04 14.29 2.39
CA ASP A 131 -9.25 14.61 0.98
C ASP A 131 -8.65 13.57 0.01
N GLY A 132 -8.04 12.51 0.52
CA GLY A 132 -7.42 11.46 -0.27
C GLY A 132 -6.15 11.89 -1.01
N THR A 133 -5.60 13.08 -0.75
CA THR A 133 -4.41 13.58 -1.45
C THR A 133 -3.09 13.15 -0.80
N GLY A 134 -3.12 12.79 0.49
CA GLY A 134 -1.93 12.51 1.29
C GLY A 134 -1.02 13.72 1.56
N GLN A 135 -1.52 14.95 1.34
CA GLN A 135 -0.73 16.18 1.55
C GLN A 135 -0.88 16.78 2.94
N THR A 136 -2.06 16.60 3.57
CA THR A 136 -2.35 17.13 4.91
C THR A 136 -2.75 16.00 5.83
N TRP A 137 -2.06 15.89 6.97
CA TRP A 137 -2.23 14.83 7.96
C TRP A 137 -2.59 15.43 9.32
N ASN A 138 -3.70 14.98 9.91
CA ASN A 138 -4.13 15.41 11.24
C ASN A 138 -4.02 14.23 12.21
N ASN A 139 -3.40 14.44 13.37
CA ASN A 139 -3.28 13.39 14.38
C ASN A 139 -4.66 12.89 14.82
N ILE A 140 -4.79 11.57 14.91
CA ILE A 140 -5.96 10.89 15.46
C ILE A 140 -5.55 10.05 16.66
N GLN A 141 -6.50 9.75 17.55
CA GLN A 141 -6.20 9.01 18.77
C GLN A 141 -5.97 7.53 18.45
N VAL A 142 -4.85 6.99 18.94
CA VAL A 142 -4.60 5.54 18.96
C VAL A 142 -5.19 4.98 20.25
N THR A 143 -6.26 4.18 20.14
CA THR A 143 -7.01 3.62 21.27
C THR A 143 -6.43 2.29 21.75
N GLN A 144 -5.77 1.56 20.85
CA GLN A 144 -4.97 0.37 21.17
C GLN A 144 -3.65 0.45 20.43
N ASN A 145 -2.54 0.38 21.14
CA ASN A 145 -1.21 0.56 20.57
C ASN A 145 -0.38 -0.73 20.62
N VAL A 146 0.59 -0.81 19.71
CA VAL A 146 1.53 -1.92 19.60
C VAL A 146 2.54 -1.84 20.75
N PRO A 147 2.85 -2.96 21.45
CA PRO A 147 3.83 -2.98 22.52
C PRO A 147 5.21 -2.51 22.05
N GLY A 148 5.93 -1.81 22.92
CA GLY A 148 7.30 -1.38 22.66
C GLY A 148 7.66 -0.10 23.41
N ARG A 149 8.95 0.21 23.41
CA ARG A 149 9.48 1.47 23.96
C ARG A 149 10.45 2.07 22.95
N ASN A 150 10.21 3.32 22.55
CA ASN A 150 11.01 4.00 21.52
C ASN A 150 11.09 3.19 20.22
N SER A 151 9.97 2.61 19.79
CA SER A 151 9.85 1.73 18.64
C SER A 151 10.61 0.40 18.79
N ARG A 152 10.97 -0.02 20.02
CA ARG A 152 11.76 -1.24 20.25
C ARG A 152 11.01 -2.27 21.10
N ASN A 153 10.96 -3.50 20.61
CA ASN A 153 10.54 -4.69 21.37
C ASN A 153 11.21 -5.94 20.81
N ARG A 154 12.15 -6.58 21.52
CA ARG A 154 12.83 -7.78 20.99
C ARG A 154 12.01 -9.05 21.12
N ASP A 155 11.07 -9.08 22.06
CA ASP A 155 10.29 -10.28 22.34
C ASP A 155 9.07 -10.39 21.41
N GLY A 156 8.77 -9.33 20.65
CA GLY A 156 7.68 -9.27 19.66
C GLY A 156 8.14 -9.38 18.21
N GLU A 157 9.35 -9.86 17.94
CA GLU A 157 9.80 -10.06 16.56
C GLU A 157 8.99 -11.17 15.86
N ALA A 158 8.78 -11.02 14.54
CA ALA A 158 7.93 -11.91 13.74
C ALA A 158 6.56 -12.21 14.38
N THR A 159 5.91 -11.17 14.93
CA THR A 159 4.64 -11.31 15.68
C THR A 159 3.64 -10.25 15.23
N ASP A 160 2.36 -10.65 15.19
CA ASP A 160 1.25 -9.75 14.94
C ASP A 160 0.77 -9.08 16.21
N PHE A 161 0.52 -7.77 16.15
CA PHE A 161 -0.03 -6.98 17.23
C PHE A 161 -1.24 -6.16 16.75
N PRO A 162 -2.27 -6.01 17.59
CA PRO A 162 -3.37 -5.11 17.29
C PRO A 162 -2.93 -3.65 17.38
N LEU A 163 -3.45 -2.84 16.45
CA LEU A 163 -3.33 -1.38 16.43
C LEU A 163 -4.70 -0.80 16.08
N THR A 164 -5.28 0.04 16.94
CA THR A 164 -6.60 0.64 16.68
C THR A 164 -6.51 2.14 16.76
N ALA A 165 -7.06 2.82 15.75
CA ALA A 165 -7.11 4.28 15.70
C ALA A 165 -8.56 4.75 15.55
N SER A 166 -8.95 5.75 16.33
CA SER A 166 -10.30 6.32 16.26
C SER A 166 -10.43 7.30 15.10
N ILE A 167 -11.59 7.26 14.44
CA ILE A 167 -11.97 8.25 13.45
C ILE A 167 -12.69 9.38 14.19
N PRO A 168 -12.22 10.64 14.14
CA PRO A 168 -12.85 11.72 14.86
C PRO A 168 -14.34 11.88 14.53
N ALA A 169 -15.14 12.27 15.53
CA ALA A 169 -16.54 12.62 15.29
C ALA A 169 -16.66 13.78 14.29
N GLY A 170 -17.65 13.72 13.41
CA GLY A 170 -17.85 14.72 12.35
C GLY A 170 -16.84 14.64 11.20
N THR A 171 -16.02 13.59 11.13
CA THR A 171 -15.15 13.35 9.97
C THR A 171 -15.97 13.18 8.70
N GLU A 172 -15.61 13.92 7.67
CA GLU A 172 -16.09 13.73 6.30
C GLU A 172 -14.89 13.44 5.40
N CYS A 173 -14.94 12.34 4.66
CA CYS A 173 -13.94 12.03 3.65
C CYS A 173 -14.44 12.49 2.29
N THR A 174 -13.61 13.23 1.55
CA THR A 174 -13.94 13.77 0.22
C THR A 174 -13.05 13.19 -0.87
N GLY A 175 -12.07 12.36 -0.51
CA GLY A 175 -11.17 11.72 -1.45
C GLY A 175 -11.88 10.79 -2.42
N THR A 176 -11.37 10.78 -3.66
CA THR A 176 -11.70 9.78 -4.67
C THR A 176 -10.43 9.02 -5.01
N VAL A 177 -10.39 7.72 -4.72
CA VAL A 177 -9.20 6.88 -4.92
C VAL A 177 -9.62 5.57 -5.55
N ALA A 178 -8.94 5.12 -6.61
CA ALA A 178 -9.22 3.85 -7.28
C ALA A 178 -10.70 3.68 -7.72
N GLY A 179 -11.38 4.80 -7.99
CA GLY A 179 -12.81 4.82 -8.35
C GLY A 179 -13.77 4.68 -7.16
N GLN A 180 -13.27 4.70 -5.93
CA GLN A 180 -14.06 4.80 -4.71
C GLN A 180 -14.15 6.24 -4.23
N ASP A 181 -15.37 6.72 -4.05
CA ASP A 181 -15.66 8.01 -3.42
C ASP A 181 -15.63 7.90 -1.89
N ASN A 182 -15.56 9.04 -1.20
CA ASN A 182 -15.57 9.17 0.26
C ASN A 182 -14.42 8.43 0.95
N VAL A 183 -13.24 8.47 0.34
CA VAL A 183 -12.03 7.82 0.86
C VAL A 183 -11.23 8.78 1.73
N CYS A 184 -10.89 8.35 2.93
CA CYS A 184 -9.83 8.92 3.74
C CYS A 184 -8.59 8.02 3.71
N LEU A 185 -7.45 8.56 4.11
CA LEU A 185 -6.23 7.78 4.31
C LEU A 185 -5.85 7.82 5.78
N VAL A 186 -5.64 6.65 6.38
CA VAL A 186 -5.13 6.52 7.75
C VAL A 186 -3.67 6.13 7.67
N ARG A 187 -2.78 7.05 8.05
CA ARG A 187 -1.34 6.79 8.15
C ARG A 187 -1.01 6.47 9.58
N CYS A 188 -0.40 5.32 9.83
CA CYS A 188 0.16 5.00 11.15
C CYS A 188 1.65 4.73 11.01
N GLN A 189 2.44 5.30 11.91
CA GLN A 189 3.89 5.13 11.92
C GLN A 189 4.47 5.13 13.33
N ASN A 190 5.57 4.42 13.54
CA ASN A 190 6.35 4.51 14.77
C ASN A 190 7.42 5.61 14.69
N SER A 191 8.27 5.72 15.72
CA SER A 191 9.34 6.72 15.83
C SER A 191 10.74 6.17 15.54
N ALA A 192 10.84 5.06 14.80
CA ALA A 192 12.12 4.40 14.57
C ALA A 192 13.07 5.28 13.74
N ARG A 193 14.32 5.42 14.20
CA ARG A 193 15.33 6.27 13.52
C ARG A 193 15.73 5.76 12.14
N ALA A 194 15.66 4.46 11.90
CA ALA A 194 15.94 3.85 10.60
C ALA A 194 14.91 4.26 9.52
N GLY A 195 13.84 4.91 9.94
CA GLY A 195 12.68 5.34 9.17
C GLY A 195 11.46 5.05 10.01
N PRO A 196 10.54 6.00 10.26
CA PRO A 196 9.24 5.65 10.77
C PRO A 196 8.65 4.52 9.93
N PHE A 197 8.30 3.40 10.56
CA PHE A 197 7.72 2.23 9.89
C PHE A 197 6.23 2.16 10.17
N GLY A 198 5.47 1.59 9.24
CA GLY A 198 4.04 1.38 9.39
C GLY A 198 3.37 1.28 8.03
N GLY A 199 2.44 2.20 7.74
CA GLY A 199 1.79 2.25 6.43
C GLY A 199 0.63 3.23 6.35
N VAL A 200 0.09 3.37 5.14
CA VAL A 200 -1.12 4.15 4.85
C VAL A 200 -2.21 3.18 4.45
N VAL A 201 -3.32 3.15 5.19
CA VAL A 201 -4.50 2.33 4.92
C VAL A 201 -5.57 3.24 4.31
N PRO A 202 -5.99 3.01 3.05
CA PRO A 202 -7.18 3.65 2.50
C PRO A 202 -8.42 3.12 3.21
N VAL A 203 -9.23 4.01 3.77
CA VAL A 203 -10.51 3.69 4.40
C VAL A 203 -11.61 4.47 3.70
N GLN A 204 -12.81 3.93 3.66
CA GLN A 204 -13.95 4.59 3.05
C GLN A 204 -14.98 4.89 4.13
N MET A 205 -15.57 6.09 4.10
CA MET A 205 -16.72 6.35 4.96
C MET A 205 -17.81 5.35 4.60
N ALA A 206 -18.20 4.58 5.61
CA ALA A 206 -19.31 3.66 5.54
C ALA A 206 -20.50 4.44 5.02
N ASN A 207 -20.90 4.03 3.83
CA ASN A 207 -21.87 4.74 3.05
C ASN A 207 -23.18 4.90 3.83
N THR A 208 -23.56 6.14 4.14
CA THR A 208 -24.96 6.57 4.23
C THR A 208 -25.61 6.56 2.84
N THR A 209 -25.26 5.58 1.98
CA THR A 209 -25.71 5.50 0.59
C THR A 209 -27.22 5.51 0.60
N THR A 210 -27.75 6.62 0.10
CA THR A 210 -29.18 6.68 -0.16
C THR A 210 -29.50 5.66 -1.25
N PRO A 211 -30.72 5.08 -1.28
CA PRO A 211 -31.13 4.18 -2.35
C PRO A 211 -30.97 4.77 -3.76
N ALA A 212 -30.87 6.09 -3.90
CA ALA A 212 -30.61 6.77 -5.16
C ALA A 212 -29.16 6.62 -5.65
N GLU A 213 -28.18 6.67 -4.75
CA GLU A 213 -26.75 6.52 -5.09
C GLU A 213 -26.39 5.07 -5.39
N ALA A 214 -26.97 4.13 -4.65
CA ALA A 214 -26.86 2.69 -4.95
C ALA A 214 -27.35 2.41 -6.39
N ARG A 215 -28.51 2.97 -6.76
CA ARG A 215 -29.05 2.86 -8.13
C ARG A 215 -28.15 3.51 -9.17
N ARG A 216 -27.55 4.67 -8.88
CA ARG A 216 -26.60 5.32 -9.81
C ARG A 216 -25.32 4.49 -9.99
N ARG A 217 -24.78 3.93 -8.92
CA ARG A 217 -23.61 3.02 -8.98
C ARG A 217 -23.93 1.77 -9.81
N LEU A 218 -25.09 1.14 -9.57
CA LEU A 218 -25.55 0.01 -10.39
C LEU A 218 -25.73 0.40 -11.86
N ALA A 219 -26.39 1.52 -12.15
CA ALA A 219 -26.59 1.98 -13.52
C ALA A 219 -25.26 2.23 -14.25
N ARG A 220 -24.25 2.80 -13.56
CA ARG A 220 -22.91 2.98 -14.13
C ARG A 220 -22.19 1.66 -14.38
N SER A 221 -22.32 0.68 -13.49
CA SER A 221 -21.67 -0.63 -13.68
C SER A 221 -22.30 -1.41 -14.84
N VAL A 222 -23.63 -1.33 -14.99
CA VAL A 222 -24.38 -1.89 -16.12
C VAL A 222 -23.93 -1.22 -17.42
N HIS A 223 -23.93 0.12 -17.48
CA HIS A 223 -23.53 0.85 -18.67
C HIS A 223 -22.09 0.54 -19.12
N LYS A 224 -21.16 0.44 -18.17
CA LYS A 224 -19.76 0.06 -18.46
C LYS A 224 -19.67 -1.35 -19.02
N SER A 225 -20.45 -2.29 -18.47
CA SER A 225 -20.50 -3.68 -18.93
C SER A 225 -21.10 -3.79 -20.33
N GLU A 226 -22.19 -3.07 -20.61
CA GLU A 226 -22.81 -3.00 -21.93
C GLU A 226 -21.85 -2.38 -22.96
N THR A 227 -21.17 -1.30 -22.61
CA THR A 227 -20.20 -0.64 -23.49
C THR A 227 -19.01 -1.56 -23.80
N LYS A 228 -18.51 -2.29 -22.80
CA LYS A 228 -17.45 -3.29 -22.97
C LYS A 228 -17.91 -4.43 -23.88
N LEU A 229 -19.12 -4.95 -23.65
CA LEU A 229 -19.71 -5.99 -24.47
C LEU A 229 -19.91 -5.54 -25.92
N ALA A 230 -20.37 -4.30 -26.13
CA ALA A 230 -20.54 -3.72 -27.46
C ALA A 230 -19.20 -3.61 -28.20
N ARG A 231 -18.13 -3.19 -27.51
CA ARG A 231 -16.77 -3.17 -28.08
C ARG A 231 -16.29 -4.56 -28.47
N VAL A 232 -16.51 -5.56 -27.60
CA VAL A 232 -16.12 -6.96 -27.89
C VAL A 232 -16.91 -7.49 -29.09
N ARG A 233 -18.23 -7.29 -29.13
CA ARG A 233 -19.06 -7.71 -30.27
C ARG A 233 -18.61 -7.08 -31.58
N ARG A 234 -18.28 -5.78 -31.57
CA ARG A 234 -17.77 -5.09 -32.76
C ARG A 234 -16.40 -5.61 -33.18
N ALA A 235 -15.53 -5.93 -32.24
CA ALA A 235 -14.22 -6.53 -32.55
C ALA A 235 -14.37 -7.95 -33.14
N VAL A 236 -15.32 -8.74 -32.64
CA VAL A 236 -15.62 -10.07 -33.16
C VAL A 236 -16.25 -9.98 -34.56
N SER A 237 -17.20 -9.08 -34.79
CA SER A 237 -17.79 -8.91 -36.13
C SER A 237 -16.76 -8.47 -37.15
N LEU A 238 -15.87 -7.54 -36.79
CA LEU A 238 -14.80 -7.09 -37.68
C LEU A 238 -13.80 -8.22 -37.98
N ALA A 239 -13.52 -9.08 -37.00
CA ALA A 239 -12.66 -10.24 -37.21
C ALA A 239 -13.30 -11.32 -38.08
N ASP A 240 -14.63 -11.48 -38.00
CA ASP A 240 -15.41 -12.39 -38.85
C ASP A 240 -15.45 -11.87 -40.29
N GLU A 241 -15.71 -10.56 -40.48
CA GLU A 241 -15.70 -9.88 -41.79
C GLU A 241 -14.31 -9.94 -42.46
N LEU A 242 -13.22 -9.77 -41.71
CA LEU A 242 -11.85 -9.89 -42.24
C LEU A 242 -11.39 -11.34 -42.44
N GLY A 243 -12.10 -12.31 -41.85
CA GLY A 243 -11.85 -13.74 -41.99
C GLY A 243 -12.49 -14.35 -43.24
N ASP A 244 -13.46 -13.65 -43.84
CA ASP A 244 -14.09 -14.01 -45.10
C ASP A 244 -13.21 -13.55 -46.29
N PRO A 245 -12.62 -14.48 -47.06
CA PRO A 245 -11.73 -14.14 -48.17
C PRO A 245 -12.42 -13.37 -49.29
N ASP A 246 -13.74 -13.49 -49.44
CA ASP A 246 -14.50 -12.80 -50.49
C ASP A 246 -14.73 -11.33 -50.10
N VAL A 247 -15.00 -11.05 -48.81
CA VAL A 247 -15.14 -9.68 -48.28
C VAL A 247 -13.79 -8.97 -48.21
N LEU A 248 -12.72 -9.68 -47.83
CA LEU A 248 -11.37 -9.14 -47.84
C LEU A 248 -10.92 -8.75 -49.25
N ALA A 249 -11.29 -9.54 -50.27
CA ALA A 249 -11.02 -9.22 -51.67
C ALA A 249 -11.79 -7.97 -52.13
N GLU A 250 -13.05 -7.82 -51.73
CA GLU A 250 -13.89 -6.64 -52.03
C GLU A 250 -13.31 -5.36 -51.39
N LEU A 251 -12.88 -5.42 -50.11
CA LEU A 251 -12.27 -4.29 -49.40
C LEU A 251 -10.87 -3.91 -49.94
N LEU A 252 -10.15 -4.85 -50.54
CA LEU A 252 -8.87 -4.59 -51.23
C LEU A 252 -9.06 -4.01 -52.63
N GLU A 253 -10.16 -4.34 -53.31
CA GLU A 253 -10.54 -3.74 -54.60
C GLU A 253 -11.05 -2.31 -54.46
N ASP A 254 -11.74 -1.99 -53.37
CA ASP A 254 -12.28 -0.65 -53.09
C ASP A 254 -11.24 0.34 -52.52
N GLY A 255 -10.03 -0.12 -52.18
CA GLY A 255 -8.89 0.73 -51.81
C GLY A 255 -8.93 1.30 -50.38
N ASP A 256 -9.79 0.77 -49.51
CA ASP A 256 -10.01 1.27 -48.14
C ASP A 256 -8.98 0.77 -47.11
N ILE A 257 -8.10 -0.17 -47.49
CA ILE A 257 -7.04 -0.69 -46.62
C ILE A 257 -5.73 -0.80 -47.43
N ASN A 258 -4.74 0.06 -47.11
CA ASN A 258 -3.36 -0.12 -47.56
C ASN A 258 -2.57 -0.85 -46.47
N ILE A 259 -2.00 -2.02 -46.81
CA ILE A 259 -1.04 -2.77 -45.99
C ILE A 259 0.36 -2.18 -46.18
#